data_AF-A0A9D0N7M4-F1
#
_entry.id   AF-A0A9D0N7M4-F1
#
_cell.length_a   1.000
_cell.length_b   1.000
_cell.length_c   1.000
_cell.angle_alpha   90.00
_cell.angle_beta   90.00
_cell.angle_gamma   90.00
#
_symmetry.space_group_name_H-M   'P 1'
#
loop_
_entity.id
_entity.type
_entity.pdbx_description
1 polymer ?
#
loop_
_entity_poly.entity_id
_entity_poly.type
_entity_poly.pdbx_seq_one_letter_code
_entity_poly.pdbx_strand_id
1 'polypeptide(L)'
;MTGPIIAAVLTYLLMLVAFKWQHLRRFHMSVMIFIICFDVAMPFYLVATRDWKARLIDNGDILSFGVWMHFGLIVTLYVLYVIQVQTALKMLRSPKPTAEDLAAVRRDHRAQGVGILLARGLVIATGTILADPMPKE
;
A
#
# COMPACT_ATOMS: atom_id res chain seq x y z
N MET A 1 -15.48 -9.88 9.00
CA MET A 1 -14.95 -9.02 7.93
C MET A 1 -13.69 -9.62 7.29
N THR A 2 -13.70 -10.94 7.07
CA THR A 2 -12.46 -11.72 6.91
C THR A 2 -11.91 -11.71 5.48
N GLY A 3 -12.78 -11.66 4.46
CA GLY A 3 -12.37 -11.71 3.05
C GLY A 3 -11.39 -10.60 2.63
N PRO A 4 -11.72 -9.31 2.80
CA PRO A 4 -10.83 -8.22 2.43
C PRO A 4 -9.50 -8.22 3.19
N ILE A 5 -9.51 -8.63 4.47
CA ILE A 5 -8.30 -8.75 5.29
C ILE A 5 -7.40 -9.85 4.74
N ILE A 6 -7.95 -11.03 4.44
CA ILE A 6 -7.21 -12.13 3.83
C ILE A 6 -6.61 -11.69 2.49
N ALA A 7 -7.38 -11.02 1.63
CA ALA A 7 -6.88 -10.51 0.36
C ALA A 7 -5.73 -9.51 0.55
N ALA A 8 -5.84 -8.59 1.50
CA ALA A 8 -4.79 -7.63 1.82
C ALA A 8 -3.51 -8.31 2.33
N VAL A 9 -3.65 -9.33 3.19
CA VAL A 9 -2.51 -10.15 3.67
C VAL A 9 -1.86 -10.93 2.53
N LEU A 10 -2.64 -11.58 1.67
CA LEU A 10 -2.10 -12.33 0.53
C LEU A 10 -1.34 -11.43 -0.45
N THR A 11 -1.88 -10.24 -0.76
CA THR A 11 -1.18 -9.27 -1.60
C THR A 11 0.08 -8.71 -0.94
N TYR A 12 0.10 -8.59 0.38
CA TYR A 12 1.31 -8.24 1.14
C TYR A 12 2.40 -9.32 1.04
N LEU A 13 2.03 -10.59 1.22
CA LEU A 13 2.97 -11.71 1.07
C LEU A 13 3.51 -11.79 -0.37
N LEU A 14 2.65 -11.59 -1.36
CA LEU A 14 3.07 -11.49 -2.76
C LEU A 14 4.06 -10.34 -2.99
N MET A 15 3.86 -9.20 -2.33
CA MET A 15 4.80 -8.08 -2.37
C MET A 15 6.18 -8.43 -1.80
N LEU A 16 6.23 -9.13 -0.66
CA LEU A 16 7.48 -9.59 -0.05
C LEU A 16 8.25 -10.55 -0.97
N VAL A 17 7.53 -11.46 -1.62
CA VAL A 17 8.07 -12.36 -2.65
C VAL A 17 8.68 -11.54 -3.80
N ALA A 18 7.95 -10.56 -4.33
CA ALA A 18 8.45 -9.68 -5.40
C ALA A 18 9.63 -8.81 -4.97
N PHE A 19 9.71 -8.41 -3.70
CA PHE A 19 10.83 -7.66 -3.15
C PHE A 19 12.11 -8.52 -3.09
N LYS A 20 12.00 -9.79 -2.68
CA LYS A 20 13.13 -10.73 -2.65
C LYS A 20 13.59 -11.12 -4.07
N TRP A 21 12.66 -11.37 -4.99
CA TRP A 21 12.92 -11.76 -6.37
C TRP A 21 12.98 -10.58 -7.36
N GLN A 22 13.41 -9.40 -6.90
CA GLN A 22 13.47 -8.17 -7.71
C GLN A 22 14.35 -8.27 -8.98
N HIS A 23 15.24 -9.26 -9.09
CA HIS A 23 16.04 -9.46 -10.31
C HIS A 23 15.18 -9.86 -11.52
N LEU A 24 14.03 -10.50 -11.30
CA LEU A 24 13.05 -10.84 -12.33
C LEU A 24 12.15 -9.62 -12.61
N ARG A 25 12.66 -8.66 -13.39
CA ARG A 25 12.01 -7.34 -13.61
C ARG A 25 10.56 -7.45 -14.06
N ARG A 26 10.25 -8.34 -15.01
CA ARG A 26 8.88 -8.52 -15.53
C ARG A 26 7.92 -8.94 -14.42
N PHE A 27 8.30 -9.95 -13.64
CA PHE A 27 7.53 -10.42 -12.50
C PHE A 27 7.35 -9.30 -11.46
N HIS A 28 8.44 -8.66 -11.04
CA HIS A 28 8.40 -7.58 -10.05
C HIS A 28 7.49 -6.42 -10.49
N MET A 29 7.64 -5.95 -11.72
CA MET A 29 6.82 -4.85 -12.25
C MET A 29 5.34 -5.21 -12.31
N SER A 30 4.99 -6.40 -12.83
CA SER A 30 3.60 -6.85 -12.89
C SER A 30 2.96 -6.95 -11.51
N VAL A 31 3.70 -7.49 -10.52
CA VAL A 31 3.23 -7.58 -9.13
C VAL A 31 3.03 -6.18 -8.54
N MET A 32 3.99 -5.26 -8.70
CA MET A 32 3.87 -3.90 -8.18
C MET A 32 2.68 -3.15 -8.78
N ILE A 33 2.46 -3.26 -10.09
CA ILE A 33 1.30 -2.65 -10.76
C ILE A 33 -0.01 -3.21 -10.18
N PHE A 34 -0.12 -4.54 -10.09
CA PHE A 34 -1.30 -5.20 -9.53
C PHE A 34 -1.58 -4.75 -8.09
N ILE A 35 -0.55 -4.70 -7.25
CA ILE A 35 -0.64 -4.29 -5.84
C ILE A 35 -1.10 -2.83 -5.70
N ILE A 36 -0.53 -1.92 -6.51
CA ILE A 36 -0.94 -0.51 -6.51
C ILE A 36 -2.41 -0.38 -6.92
N CYS A 37 -2.83 -1.08 -7.99
CA CYS A 37 -4.22 -1.07 -8.43
C CYS A 37 -5.17 -1.64 -7.36
N PHE A 38 -4.77 -2.73 -6.70
CA PHE A 38 -5.54 -3.32 -5.60
C PHE A 38 -5.74 -2.31 -4.47
N ASP A 39 -4.68 -1.64 -4.02
CA ASP A 39 -4.77 -0.67 -2.94
C ASP A 39 -5.62 0.53 -3.29
N VAL A 40 -5.47 1.06 -4.50
CA VAL A 40 -6.27 2.18 -4.97
C VAL A 40 -7.74 1.78 -5.06
N ALA A 41 -8.05 0.55 -5.49
CA ALA A 41 -9.42 0.06 -5.61
C ALA A 41 -10.08 -0.24 -4.25
N MET A 42 -9.31 -0.64 -3.24
CA MET A 42 -9.84 -1.08 -1.94
C MET A 42 -10.71 -0.04 -1.23
N PRO A 43 -10.33 1.25 -1.12
CA PRO A 43 -11.21 2.27 -0.55
C PRO A 43 -12.55 2.38 -1.27
N PHE A 44 -12.56 2.35 -2.61
CA PHE A 44 -13.81 2.42 -3.38
C PHE A 44 -14.68 1.18 -3.14
N TYR A 45 -14.08 0.00 -3.12
CA TYR A 45 -14.78 -1.24 -2.78
C TYR A 45 -15.41 -1.16 -1.39
N LEU A 46 -14.66 -0.70 -0.39
CA LEU A 46 -15.18 -0.59 0.98
C LEU A 46 -16.26 0.49 1.09
N VAL A 47 -16.12 1.63 0.40
CA VAL A 47 -17.16 2.67 0.28
C VAL A 47 -18.47 2.11 -0.28
N ALA A 48 -18.38 1.31 -1.36
CA ALA A 48 -19.55 0.73 -2.01
C ALA A 48 -20.21 -0.40 -1.20
N THR A 49 -19.49 -1.06 -0.30
CA THR A 49 -19.96 -2.29 0.37
C THR A 49 -20.28 -2.11 1.86
N ARG A 50 -20.12 -0.91 2.42
CA ARG A 50 -20.35 -0.64 3.84
C ARG A 50 -21.20 0.59 4.10
N ASP A 51 -21.92 0.53 5.22
CA ASP A 51 -22.62 1.67 5.79
C ASP A 51 -21.65 2.55 6.58
N TRP A 52 -20.99 3.45 5.86
CA TRP A 52 -20.08 4.42 6.45
C TRP A 52 -20.78 5.53 7.23
N LYS A 53 -22.05 5.80 6.94
CA LYS A 53 -22.80 6.81 7.67
C LYS A 53 -23.03 6.34 9.11
N ALA A 54 -23.57 5.14 9.28
CA ALA A 54 -23.74 4.54 10.61
C ALA A 54 -22.42 4.50 11.37
N ARG A 55 -21.36 4.09 10.68
CA ARG A 55 -20.06 3.91 11.31
C ARG A 55 -19.36 5.22 11.69
N LEU A 56 -19.18 6.14 10.75
CA LEU A 56 -18.38 7.34 10.96
C LEU A 56 -19.14 8.42 11.72
N ILE A 57 -20.44 8.55 11.47
CA ILE A 57 -21.26 9.62 12.02
C ILE A 57 -22.02 9.13 13.24
N ASP A 58 -22.85 8.08 13.09
CA ASP A 58 -23.78 7.68 14.15
C ASP A 58 -23.02 7.09 15.36
N ASN A 59 -21.90 6.39 15.13
CA ASN A 59 -21.01 5.91 16.20
C ASN A 59 -19.84 6.87 16.54
N GLY A 60 -19.70 7.97 15.81
CA GLY A 60 -18.64 8.96 16.06
C GLY A 60 -17.20 8.51 15.73
N ASP A 61 -16.99 7.37 15.04
CA ASP A 61 -15.66 6.85 14.70
C ASP A 61 -14.79 7.88 13.95
N ILE A 62 -15.40 8.84 13.24
CA ILE A 62 -14.69 9.87 12.47
C ILE A 62 -13.77 10.74 13.33
N LEU A 63 -14.06 10.89 14.63
CA LEU A 63 -13.22 11.67 15.54
C LEU A 63 -12.16 10.80 16.24
N SER A 64 -12.15 9.50 16.00
CA SER A 64 -11.21 8.59 16.64
C SER A 64 -9.80 8.76 16.06
N PHE A 65 -8.80 8.72 16.96
CA PHE A 65 -7.40 8.75 16.58
C PHE A 65 -7.03 7.62 15.60
N GLY A 66 -7.59 6.42 15.82
CA GLY A 66 -7.32 5.25 14.97
C GLY A 66 -7.70 5.46 13.50
N VAL A 67 -8.87 6.06 13.23
CA VAL A 67 -9.34 6.35 11.87
C VAL A 67 -8.40 7.34 11.17
N TRP A 68 -8.02 8.44 11.83
CA TRP A 68 -7.11 9.43 11.24
C TRP A 68 -5.69 8.91 11.04
N MET A 69 -5.18 8.09 11.98
CA MET A 69 -3.90 7.40 11.80
C MET A 69 -3.92 6.46 10.60
N HIS A 70 -4.97 5.65 10.47
CA HIS A 70 -5.12 4.75 9.32
C HIS A 70 -5.22 5.54 8.01
N PHE A 71 -6.01 6.61 7.98
CA PHE A 71 -6.11 7.49 6.82
C PHE A 71 -4.76 8.11 6.44
N GLY A 72 -4.02 8.65 7.41
CA GLY A 72 -2.68 9.20 7.19
C GLY A 72 -1.68 8.17 6.65
N LEU A 73 -1.76 6.92 7.10
CA LEU A 73 -0.96 5.81 6.57
C LEU A 73 -1.31 5.49 5.10
N ILE A 74 -2.59 5.51 4.72
CA ILE A 74 -3.01 5.33 3.32
C ILE A 74 -2.45 6.45 2.44
N VAL A 75 -2.57 7.71 2.87
CA VAL A 75 -2.03 8.86 2.12
C VAL A 75 -0.52 8.72 1.96
N THR A 76 0.18 8.36 3.03
CA THR A 76 1.64 8.13 3.01
C THR A 76 2.01 7.03 2.02
N LEU A 77 1.27 5.91 2.03
CA LEU A 77 1.47 4.79 1.13
C LEU A 77 1.31 5.22 -0.34
N TYR A 78 0.31 6.04 -0.67
CA TYR A 78 0.11 6.54 -2.02
C TYR A 78 1.21 7.49 -2.48
N VAL A 79 1.67 8.39 -1.60
CA VAL A 79 2.83 9.25 -1.90
C VAL A 79 4.07 8.41 -2.19
N LEU A 80 4.32 7.38 -1.36
CA LEU A 80 5.44 6.47 -1.58
C LEU A 80 5.32 5.71 -2.89
N TYR A 81 4.11 5.28 -3.29
CA TYR A 81 3.91 4.66 -4.61
C TYR A 81 4.25 5.60 -5.76
N VAL A 82 3.83 6.87 -5.71
CA VAL A 82 4.18 7.87 -6.73
C VAL A 82 5.69 8.02 -6.84
N ILE A 83 6.38 8.19 -5.72
CA ILE A 83 7.84 8.36 -5.70
C ILE A 83 8.55 7.09 -6.20
N GLN A 84 8.10 5.90 -5.80
CA GLN A 84 8.65 4.61 -6.27
C GLN A 84 8.55 4.47 -7.79
N VAL A 85 7.39 4.83 -8.37
CA VAL A 85 7.15 4.79 -9.82
C VAL A 85 8.01 5.83 -10.53
N GLN A 86 8.12 7.06 -10.02
CA GLN A 86 8.99 8.08 -10.58
C GLN A 86 10.46 7.62 -10.61
N THR A 87 10.94 7.03 -9.52
CA THR A 87 12.31 6.49 -9.43
C THR A 87 12.50 5.32 -10.40
N ALA A 88 11.51 4.43 -10.55
CA ALA A 88 11.55 3.35 -11.54
C ALA A 88 11.60 3.89 -12.98
N LEU A 89 10.81 4.91 -13.30
CA LEU A 89 10.82 5.54 -14.63
C LEU A 89 12.17 6.19 -14.95
N LYS A 90 12.82 6.82 -13.96
CA LYS A 90 14.19 7.34 -14.11
C LYS A 90 15.16 6.22 -14.49
N MET A 91 15.09 5.06 -13.84
CA MET A 91 15.93 3.90 -14.18
C MET A 91 15.71 3.39 -15.62
N LEU A 92 14.49 3.50 -16.14
CA LEU A 92 14.13 3.02 -17.47
C LEU A 92 14.45 4.02 -18.59
N ARG A 93 14.43 5.32 -18.29
CA ARG A 93 14.50 6.39 -19.30
C ARG A 93 15.85 7.11 -19.38
N SER A 94 16.77 6.88 -18.45
CA SER A 94 18.07 7.56 -18.47
C SER A 94 18.86 7.24 -19.75
N PRO A 95 19.17 8.24 -20.60
CA PRO A 95 20.04 8.06 -21.75
C PRO A 95 21.50 8.12 -21.25
N LYS A 96 22.19 6.97 -21.27
CA LYS A 96 23.60 6.80 -20.85
C LYS A 96 23.91 7.17 -19.39
N PRO A 97 23.24 6.57 -18.40
CA PRO A 97 23.60 6.77 -17.01
C PRO A 97 24.96 6.15 -16.71
N THR A 98 25.76 6.80 -15.87
CA THR A 98 26.98 6.18 -15.35
C THR A 98 26.63 5.01 -14.42
N ALA A 99 27.59 4.14 -14.14
CA ALA A 99 27.38 3.03 -13.20
C ALA A 99 27.01 3.54 -11.79
N GLU A 100 27.57 4.68 -11.39
CA GLU A 100 27.31 5.33 -10.10
C GLU A 100 25.89 5.91 -10.04
N ASP A 101 25.43 6.59 -11.10
CA ASP A 101 24.07 7.12 -11.17
C ASP A 101 23.04 5.99 -11.05
N LEU A 102 23.26 4.88 -11.76
CA LEU A 102 22.38 3.71 -11.68
C LEU A 102 22.38 3.09 -10.28
N ALA A 103 23.53 3.04 -9.60
CA ALA A 103 23.63 2.51 -8.26
C ALA A 103 22.88 3.40 -7.24
N ALA A 104 23.03 4.72 -7.34
CA ALA A 104 22.33 5.68 -6.49
C ALA A 104 20.81 5.58 -6.65
N VAL A 105 20.30 5.60 -7.89
CA VAL A 105 18.86 5.49 -8.16
C VAL A 105 18.29 4.15 -7.68
N ARG A 106 19.03 3.05 -7.82
CA ARG A 106 18.62 1.73 -7.29
C ARG A 106 18.57 1.70 -5.77
N ARG A 107 19.52 2.35 -5.10
CA ARG A 107 19.52 2.46 -3.63
C ARG A 107 18.29 3.21 -3.15
N ASP A 108 17.97 4.33 -3.80
CA ASP A 108 16.79 5.13 -3.47
C ASP A 108 15.50 4.35 -3.72
N HIS A 109 15.38 3.67 -4.87
CA HIS A 109 14.25 2.81 -5.19
C HIS A 109 14.07 1.67 -4.17
N ARG A 110 15.17 1.09 -3.67
CA ARG A 110 15.13 0.05 -2.65
C ARG A 110 14.71 0.60 -1.29
N ALA A 111 15.24 1.76 -0.88
CA ALA A 111 14.87 2.40 0.38
C ALA A 111 13.39 2.79 0.40
N GLN A 112 12.89 3.36 -0.69
CA GLN A 112 11.47 3.65 -0.89
C GLN A 112 10.63 2.36 -0.85
N GLY A 113 11.09 1.27 -1.48
CA GLY A 113 10.44 -0.04 -1.42
C GLY A 113 10.32 -0.61 0.00
N VAL A 114 11.34 -0.42 0.85
CA VAL A 114 11.26 -0.77 2.28
C VAL A 114 10.21 0.09 2.99
N GLY A 115 10.19 1.40 2.72
CA GLY A 115 9.19 2.31 3.25
C GLY A 115 7.76 1.88 2.91
N ILE A 116 7.53 1.45 1.66
CA ILE A 116 6.23 0.92 1.21
C ILE A 116 5.85 -0.35 1.97
N LEU A 117 6.78 -1.31 2.13
CA LEU A 117 6.52 -2.55 2.86
C LEU A 117 6.12 -2.28 4.31
N LEU A 118 6.77 -1.31 4.97
CA LEU A 118 6.43 -0.90 6.32
C LEU A 118 5.06 -0.21 6.37
N ALA A 119 4.85 0.80 5.54
CA ALA A 119 3.59 1.55 5.49
C ALA A 119 2.40 0.64 5.18
N ARG A 120 2.53 -0.24 4.18
CA ARG A 120 1.49 -1.21 3.81
C ARG A 120 1.20 -2.20 4.94
N GLY A 121 2.23 -2.71 5.61
CA GLY A 121 2.05 -3.59 6.77
C GLY A 121 1.24 -2.91 7.87
N LEU A 122 1.55 -1.64 8.17
CA LEU A 122 0.82 -0.84 9.14
C LEU A 122 -0.61 -0.54 8.70
N VAL A 123 -0.86 -0.24 7.42
CA VAL A 123 -2.22 -0.07 6.86
C VAL A 123 -3.05 -1.34 7.08
N ILE A 124 -2.49 -2.52 6.79
CA ILE A 124 -3.20 -3.80 6.99
C ILE A 124 -3.50 -4.03 8.47
N ALA A 125 -2.53 -3.83 9.35
CA ALA A 125 -2.69 -4.01 10.79
C ALA A 125 -3.75 -3.05 11.36
N THR A 126 -3.62 -1.75 11.09
CA THR A 126 -4.58 -0.74 11.55
C THR A 126 -5.96 -0.93 10.94
N GLY A 127 -6.06 -1.30 9.66
CA GLY A 127 -7.33 -1.62 9.01
C GLY A 127 -7.99 -2.86 9.60
N THR A 128 -7.21 -3.84 10.07
CA THR A 128 -7.71 -5.02 10.79
C THR A 128 -8.21 -4.69 12.19
N ILE A 129 -7.52 -3.80 12.90
CA ILE A 129 -7.98 -3.31 14.22
C ILE A 129 -9.29 -2.53 14.05
N LEU A 130 -9.36 -1.68 13.03
CA LEU A 130 -10.59 -0.97 12.65
C LEU A 130 -11.59 -1.89 11.93
N ALA A 131 -11.32 -3.19 11.76
CA ALA A 131 -12.24 -4.09 11.10
C ALA A 131 -13.26 -4.72 12.05
N ASP A 132 -13.20 -4.46 13.35
CA ASP A 132 -14.12 -5.12 14.28
C ASP A 132 -15.59 -4.70 14.05
N PRO A 133 -16.52 -5.66 14.02
CA PRO A 133 -17.93 -5.36 13.98
C PRO A 133 -18.35 -4.81 15.35
N MET A 134 -19.26 -3.83 15.36
CA MET A 134 -19.95 -3.47 16.59
C MET A 134 -20.50 -4.73 17.27
N PRO A 135 -20.42 -4.85 18.62
CA PRO A 135 -21.22 -5.82 19.34
C PRO A 135 -22.67 -5.68 18.87
N LYS A 136 -23.26 -6.78 18.40
CA LYS A 136 -24.71 -6.85 18.29
C LYS A 136 -25.24 -6.84 19.71
N GLU A 137 -25.73 -5.71 20.18
CA GLU A 137 -26.68 -5.68 21.29
C GLU A 137 -28.02 -6.28 20.85
#